data_AF-A0A6I2XX06-F1
#
_entry.id   AF-A0A6I2XX06-F1
#
_cell.length_a   1.000
_cell.length_b   1.000
_cell.length_c   1.000
_cell.angle_alpha   90.00
_cell.angle_beta   90.00
_cell.angle_gamma   90.00
#
_symmetry.space_group_name_H-M   'P 1'
#
loop_
_entity.id
_entity.type
_entity.pdbx_description
1 polymer ?
#
loop_
_entity_poly.entity_id
_entity_poly.type
_entity_poly.pdbx_seq_one_letter_code
_entity_poly.pdbx_strand_id
1 'polypeptide(L)'
;MQVHQDAPVIGCDGDHSHDTDAHVSDVTAIAKSSAGVRRQARAAASPADLNDSIRECRACPRLVSWCQDVAVAKRAAYADETYWGAPVPSFGADRPSILIIGLAPGAHGANRTGRMFTGDRSGDWLFGSLHRTGLASTPGSVSRDDGQRLEIVRITAAVRCAPPDNKPTTEERDTCAPWLDRELELVNPDLRVVVALGGFAWSAALAALATCGWSLPMPRPRFGHGVHVNLERKDGHSVVLLGCYHPSQQNTFTGRLTEPMLDEVFTAARRLASGCTIHHVGTLAVRSGPWQGPIRGPALDRRLVALERLRAVGREHGCVVGDRRRVQDP
;
A
#
# COMPACT_ATOMS: atom_id res chain seq x y z
N MET A 1 82.36 49.92 8.30
CA MET A 1 82.18 49.98 9.77
C MET A 1 81.26 48.82 10.14
N GLN A 2 81.72 47.90 10.99
CA GLN A 2 80.94 46.77 11.54
C GLN A 2 79.68 47.33 12.27
N VAL A 3 78.63 46.55 12.59
CA VAL A 3 78.59 45.60 13.72
C VAL A 3 77.18 44.92 13.84
N HIS A 4 77.15 43.60 14.11
CA HIS A 4 76.17 42.67 14.79
C HIS A 4 74.67 42.52 14.33
N GLN A 5 74.16 41.31 13.97
CA GLN A 5 73.68 40.12 14.76
C GLN A 5 72.34 40.39 15.52
N ASP A 6 71.27 39.58 15.58
CA ASP A 6 70.98 38.11 15.49
C ASP A 6 69.48 37.81 15.12
N ALA A 7 69.18 36.53 14.81
CA ALA A 7 67.94 35.84 14.37
C ALA A 7 66.79 35.75 15.45
N PRO A 8 65.61 35.07 15.29
CA PRO A 8 65.12 34.15 14.23
C PRO A 8 63.63 34.32 13.78
N VAL A 9 63.20 33.66 12.68
CA VAL A 9 61.78 33.46 12.36
C VAL A 9 61.50 31.98 12.11
N ILE A 10 60.47 31.51 12.82
CA ILE A 10 60.01 30.14 13.02
C ILE A 10 59.16 29.67 11.83
N GLY A 11 59.20 28.35 11.60
CA GLY A 11 58.63 27.63 10.45
C GLY A 11 57.13 27.81 10.22
N CYS A 12 56.78 27.64 8.95
CA CYS A 12 55.43 27.58 8.44
C CYS A 12 54.88 26.15 8.60
N ASP A 13 53.88 25.97 9.47
CA ASP A 13 52.98 24.82 9.42
C ASP A 13 51.54 25.35 9.40
N GLY A 14 51.00 25.48 8.19
CA GLY A 14 49.60 25.81 7.94
C GLY A 14 48.92 24.57 7.39
N ASP A 15 48.35 23.77 8.29
CA ASP A 15 47.52 22.61 8.00
C ASP A 15 46.24 23.08 7.27
N HIS A 16 46.10 22.69 6.01
CA HIS A 16 44.95 22.96 5.16
C HIS A 16 44.51 21.65 4.51
N SER A 17 43.84 20.80 5.28
CA SER A 17 42.88 19.86 4.71
C SER A 17 42.07 19.17 5.78
N HIS A 18 40.74 19.23 5.61
CA HIS A 18 39.74 18.20 5.88
C HIS A 18 38.58 18.70 6.73
N ASP A 19 37.53 19.20 6.07
CA ASP A 19 36.20 19.21 6.70
C ASP A 19 35.03 19.10 5.69
N THR A 20 35.15 18.23 4.67
CA THR A 20 34.05 18.01 3.70
C THR A 20 33.66 16.55 3.44
N ASP A 21 34.39 15.55 3.97
CA ASP A 21 34.10 14.13 3.70
C ASP A 21 33.32 13.40 4.82
N ALA A 22 33.11 14.01 5.99
CA ALA A 22 32.49 13.35 7.14
C ALA A 22 30.95 13.27 7.06
N HIS A 23 30.29 14.02 6.19
CA HIS A 23 28.81 14.03 6.10
C HIS A 23 28.23 13.07 5.06
N VAL A 24 29.05 12.57 4.12
CA VAL A 24 28.57 11.66 3.05
C VAL A 24 28.62 10.18 3.50
N SER A 25 29.46 9.83 4.47
CA SER A 25 29.71 8.43 4.86
C SER A 25 28.63 7.78 5.74
N ASP A 26 27.77 8.54 6.43
CA ASP A 26 26.78 7.99 7.37
C ASP A 26 25.41 7.67 6.72
N VAL A 27 25.12 8.23 5.54
CA VAL A 27 23.86 7.96 4.80
C VAL A 27 23.91 6.60 4.09
N THR A 28 25.10 6.11 3.75
CA THR A 28 25.32 4.82 3.07
C THR A 28 25.35 3.61 4.02
N ALA A 29 25.33 3.81 5.34
CA ALA A 29 25.47 2.72 6.30
C ALA A 29 24.17 1.92 6.46
N ILE A 30 24.17 0.65 6.03
CA ILE A 30 23.07 -0.32 6.13
C ILE A 30 22.38 -0.28 7.51
N ALA A 31 21.04 -0.14 7.55
CA ALA A 31 20.28 -0.25 8.79
C ALA A 31 20.31 -1.68 9.37
N LYS A 32 21.06 -1.86 10.46
CA LYS A 32 21.16 -3.14 11.20
C LYS A 32 20.45 -3.11 12.57
N SER A 33 19.74 -2.03 12.90
CA SER A 33 19.04 -1.85 14.17
C SER A 33 17.82 -0.94 14.00
N SER A 34 16.94 -0.90 15.00
CA SER A 34 15.78 0.00 15.00
C SER A 34 16.17 1.48 14.94
N ALA A 35 17.29 1.87 15.56
CA ALA A 35 17.85 3.21 15.45
C ALA A 35 18.37 3.51 14.04
N GLY A 36 19.02 2.53 13.40
CA GLY A 36 19.45 2.62 12.00
C GLY A 36 18.28 2.81 11.04
N VAL A 37 17.18 2.06 11.24
CA VAL A 37 15.95 2.22 10.46
C VAL A 37 15.39 3.63 10.61
N ARG A 38 15.29 4.16 11.84
CA ARG A 38 14.83 5.55 12.07
C ARG A 38 15.72 6.57 11.38
N ARG A 39 17.04 6.42 11.43
CA ARG A 39 18.00 7.34 10.80
C ARG A 39 17.83 7.33 9.28
N GLN A 40 17.88 6.16 8.65
CA GLN A 40 17.77 6.03 7.20
C GLN A 40 16.39 6.47 6.69
N ALA A 41 15.31 6.11 7.38
CA ALA A 41 13.96 6.57 7.01
C ALA A 41 13.89 8.10 7.01
N ARG A 42 14.38 8.78 8.06
CA ARG A 42 14.40 10.25 8.10
C ARG A 42 15.24 10.89 6.99
N ALA A 43 16.32 10.23 6.56
CA ALA A 43 17.22 10.74 5.53
C ALA A 43 16.65 10.60 4.10
N ALA A 44 15.72 9.67 3.85
CA ALA A 44 15.13 9.48 2.53
C ALA A 44 14.34 10.73 2.09
N ALA A 45 14.73 11.35 0.97
CA ALA A 45 14.11 12.58 0.46
C ALA A 45 12.92 12.31 -0.47
N SER A 46 12.86 11.12 -1.06
CA SER A 46 11.81 10.71 -1.99
C SER A 46 11.34 9.27 -1.74
N PRO A 47 10.19 8.84 -2.29
CA PRO A 47 9.77 7.44 -2.25
C PRO A 47 10.77 6.47 -2.91
N ALA A 48 11.57 6.95 -3.88
CA ALA A 48 12.63 6.18 -4.50
C ALA A 48 13.80 5.95 -3.52
N ASP A 49 14.31 7.02 -2.88
CA ASP A 49 15.39 6.91 -1.87
C ASP A 49 14.99 6.02 -0.69
N LEU A 50 13.71 6.11 -0.30
CA LEU A 50 13.14 5.27 0.76
C LEU A 50 13.16 3.79 0.34
N ASN A 51 12.73 3.50 -0.88
CA ASN A 51 12.76 2.15 -1.43
C ASN A 51 14.18 1.59 -1.46
N ASP A 52 15.18 2.39 -1.87
CA ASP A 52 16.58 1.96 -1.91
C ASP A 52 17.12 1.65 -0.50
N SER A 53 16.80 2.51 0.48
CA SER A 53 17.14 2.26 1.89
C SER A 53 16.50 0.98 2.44
N ILE A 54 15.24 0.71 2.06
CA ILE A 54 14.51 -0.49 2.48
C ILE A 54 15.19 -1.75 1.93
N ARG A 55 15.57 -1.78 0.64
CA ARG A 55 16.20 -2.96 0.00
C ARG A 55 17.44 -3.43 0.77
N GLU A 56 18.21 -2.48 1.29
CA GLU A 56 19.44 -2.77 2.02
C GLU A 56 19.26 -3.05 3.50
N CYS A 57 18.09 -2.79 4.08
CA CYS A 57 17.84 -2.98 5.50
C CYS A 57 18.12 -4.43 5.97
N ARG A 58 18.78 -4.56 7.12
CA ARG A 58 19.09 -5.83 7.80
C ARG A 58 18.73 -5.80 9.31
N ALA A 59 17.81 -4.92 9.72
CA ALA A 59 17.55 -4.65 11.14
C ALA A 59 16.81 -5.77 11.91
N CYS A 60 16.20 -6.73 11.21
CA CYS A 60 15.45 -7.84 11.82
C CYS A 60 16.10 -9.18 11.45
N PRO A 61 17.07 -9.70 12.25
CA PRO A 61 17.86 -10.88 11.88
C PRO A 61 17.02 -12.12 11.53
N ARG A 62 15.96 -12.40 12.31
CA ARG A 62 15.05 -13.53 12.05
C ARG A 62 14.38 -13.44 10.67
N LEU A 63 13.90 -12.25 10.31
CA LEU A 63 13.22 -12.04 9.02
C LEU A 63 14.20 -12.08 7.86
N VAL A 64 15.38 -11.49 8.02
CA VAL A 64 16.43 -11.51 6.99
C VAL A 64 16.87 -12.93 6.69
N SER A 65 17.21 -13.71 7.74
CA SER A 65 17.57 -15.13 7.59
C SER A 65 16.46 -15.89 6.89
N TRP A 66 15.22 -15.75 7.37
CA TRP A 66 14.09 -16.46 6.76
C TRP A 66 13.88 -16.13 5.28
N CYS A 67 13.99 -14.86 4.89
CA CYS A 67 13.89 -14.45 3.49
C CYS A 67 14.95 -15.15 2.61
N GLN A 68 16.19 -15.21 3.12
CA GLN A 68 17.34 -15.83 2.45
C GLN A 68 17.22 -17.35 2.42
N ASP A 69 16.84 -17.98 3.53
CA ASP A 69 16.64 -19.43 3.64
C ASP A 69 15.58 -19.91 2.65
N VAL A 70 14.45 -19.18 2.55
CA VAL A 70 13.40 -19.45 1.57
C VAL A 70 13.89 -19.24 0.13
N ALA A 71 14.75 -18.25 -0.11
CA ALA A 71 15.31 -17.97 -1.44
C ALA A 71 16.29 -19.06 -1.91
N VAL A 72 16.97 -19.74 -0.98
CA VAL A 72 17.84 -20.87 -1.27
C VAL A 72 17.06 -22.18 -1.38
N ALA A 73 16.21 -22.48 -0.39
CA ALA A 73 15.44 -23.72 -0.35
C ALA A 73 14.46 -23.82 -1.52
N LYS A 74 13.80 -22.69 -1.84
CA LYS A 74 12.76 -22.54 -2.87
C LYS A 74 11.61 -23.55 -2.73
N ARG A 75 10.57 -23.37 -3.54
CA ARG A 75 9.54 -24.39 -3.73
C ARG A 75 9.84 -25.13 -5.02
N ALA A 76 9.53 -26.43 -5.10
CA ALA A 76 9.78 -27.23 -6.31
C ALA A 76 9.21 -26.58 -7.60
N ALA A 77 8.04 -25.95 -7.50
CA ALA A 77 7.42 -25.22 -8.61
C ALA A 77 8.21 -24.00 -9.12
N TYR A 78 9.20 -23.53 -8.36
CA TYR A 78 10.00 -22.34 -8.64
C TYR A 78 11.51 -22.63 -8.48
N ALA A 79 11.93 -23.89 -8.64
CA ALA A 79 13.31 -24.32 -8.38
C ALA A 79 14.34 -23.57 -9.24
N ASP A 80 13.98 -23.31 -10.51
CA ASP A 80 14.83 -22.67 -11.50
C ASP A 80 14.78 -21.13 -11.45
N GLU A 81 13.94 -20.55 -10.59
CA GLU A 81 13.82 -19.09 -10.47
C GLU A 81 14.85 -18.51 -9.48
N THR A 82 15.37 -17.33 -9.80
CA THR A 82 16.14 -16.53 -8.83
C THR A 82 15.20 -15.73 -7.95
N TYR A 83 15.20 -16.03 -6.65
CA TYR A 83 14.39 -15.33 -5.66
C TYR A 83 15.02 -13.98 -5.29
N TRP A 84 14.16 -13.03 -4.89
CA TRP A 84 14.56 -11.74 -4.33
C TRP A 84 15.24 -11.88 -2.96
N GLY A 85 14.67 -12.63 -2.02
CA GLY A 85 15.31 -13.02 -0.75
C GLY A 85 15.69 -11.87 0.18
N ALA A 86 15.07 -10.69 0.03
CA ALA A 86 15.45 -9.45 0.70
C ALA A 86 14.21 -8.62 1.08
N PRO A 87 14.34 -7.53 1.87
CA PRO A 87 13.23 -6.62 2.12
C PRO A 87 12.61 -6.14 0.80
N VAL A 88 11.29 -6.13 0.73
CA VAL A 88 10.53 -5.75 -0.45
C VAL A 88 10.17 -4.26 -0.34
N PRO A 89 10.58 -3.43 -1.31
CA PRO A 89 10.19 -2.02 -1.36
C PRO A 89 8.73 -1.87 -1.78
N SER A 90 8.20 -0.66 -1.61
CA SER A 90 6.85 -0.34 -2.08
C SER A 90 6.80 -0.22 -3.60
N PHE A 91 5.62 -0.43 -4.17
CA PHE A 91 5.39 -0.43 -5.62
C PHE A 91 4.23 0.49 -6.00
N GLY A 92 4.39 1.25 -7.09
CA GLY A 92 3.35 2.11 -7.66
C GLY A 92 3.77 3.58 -7.70
N ALA A 93 2.80 4.47 -7.79
CA ALA A 93 3.03 5.91 -7.95
C ALA A 93 3.88 6.51 -6.81
N ASP A 94 4.69 7.52 -7.14
CA ASP A 94 5.43 8.34 -6.16
C ASP A 94 4.56 9.42 -5.52
N ARG A 95 3.48 9.80 -6.21
CA ARG A 95 2.45 10.74 -5.75
C ARG A 95 1.06 10.11 -5.77
N PRO A 96 0.82 9.05 -4.97
CA PRO A 96 -0.43 8.30 -5.00
C PRO A 96 -1.57 9.09 -4.34
N SER A 97 -2.77 8.97 -4.92
CA SER A 97 -4.00 9.34 -4.22
C SER A 97 -4.52 8.22 -3.31
N ILE A 98 -4.08 6.97 -3.54
CA ILE A 98 -4.47 5.79 -2.77
C ILE A 98 -3.21 5.04 -2.29
N LEU A 99 -3.07 4.83 -0.99
CA LEU A 99 -2.05 3.97 -0.38
C LEU A 99 -2.68 2.68 0.12
N ILE A 100 -2.21 1.53 -0.37
CA ILE A 100 -2.63 0.20 0.10
C ILE A 100 -1.56 -0.35 1.04
N ILE A 101 -1.97 -0.75 2.25
CA ILE A 101 -1.08 -1.28 3.28
C ILE A 101 -1.44 -2.74 3.53
N GLY A 102 -0.49 -3.63 3.21
CA GLY A 102 -0.51 -5.06 3.52
C GLY A 102 0.09 -5.40 4.89
N LEU A 103 0.08 -6.69 5.22
CA LEU A 103 0.74 -7.23 6.42
C LEU A 103 2.26 -7.30 6.22
N ALA A 104 2.70 -8.18 5.32
CA ALA A 104 4.10 -8.41 4.95
C ALA A 104 4.18 -9.20 3.63
N PRO A 105 5.35 -9.26 2.97
CA PRO A 105 5.59 -10.14 1.83
C PRO A 105 5.30 -11.62 2.10
N GLY A 106 4.69 -12.31 1.13
CA GLY A 106 4.59 -13.77 1.13
C GLY A 106 5.92 -14.43 0.77
N ALA A 107 6.24 -15.55 1.43
CA ALA A 107 7.51 -16.27 1.28
C ALA A 107 7.84 -16.68 -0.17
N HIS A 108 6.83 -17.05 -0.97
CA HIS A 108 6.98 -17.41 -2.38
C HIS A 108 6.23 -16.46 -3.33
N GLY A 109 5.76 -15.32 -2.82
CA GLY A 109 5.19 -14.23 -3.59
C GLY A 109 6.21 -13.11 -3.69
N ALA A 110 5.99 -12.03 -2.96
CA ALA A 110 6.86 -10.86 -2.98
C ALA A 110 8.32 -11.13 -2.55
N ASN A 111 8.60 -12.12 -1.67
CA ASN A 111 9.99 -12.52 -1.35
C ASN A 111 10.67 -13.29 -2.50
N ARG A 112 9.89 -13.85 -3.43
CA ARG A 112 10.41 -14.42 -4.68
C ARG A 112 10.57 -13.35 -5.75
N THR A 113 9.52 -12.56 -5.95
CA THR A 113 9.43 -11.64 -7.12
C THR A 113 10.06 -10.28 -6.88
N GLY A 114 10.24 -9.87 -5.63
CA GLY A 114 10.76 -8.55 -5.26
C GLY A 114 9.78 -7.39 -5.42
N ARG A 115 8.49 -7.68 -5.63
CA ARG A 115 7.42 -6.67 -5.75
C ARG A 115 6.23 -7.02 -4.86
N MET A 116 5.69 -6.02 -4.17
CA MET A 116 4.54 -6.19 -3.27
C MET A 116 3.38 -6.89 -3.98
N PHE A 117 2.77 -7.87 -3.31
CA PHE A 117 1.61 -8.63 -3.80
C PHE A 117 1.79 -9.26 -5.20
N THR A 118 3.00 -9.68 -5.55
CA THR A 118 3.33 -10.23 -6.89
C THR A 118 3.73 -11.69 -6.79
N GLY A 119 3.16 -12.55 -7.64
CA GLY A 119 3.54 -13.96 -7.74
C GLY A 119 2.96 -14.90 -6.68
N ASP A 120 1.90 -14.49 -5.98
CA ASP A 120 1.13 -15.37 -5.10
C ASP A 120 -0.38 -15.14 -5.25
N ARG A 121 -1.17 -16.03 -4.63
CA ARG A 121 -2.63 -15.99 -4.74
C ARG A 121 -3.27 -14.74 -4.16
N SER A 122 -2.66 -14.13 -3.14
CA SER A 122 -3.18 -12.88 -2.58
C SER A 122 -2.99 -11.73 -3.58
N GLY A 123 -1.86 -11.77 -4.29
CA GLY A 123 -1.57 -10.91 -5.42
C GLY A 123 -2.59 -11.02 -6.55
N ASP A 124 -2.91 -12.24 -6.99
CA ASP A 124 -3.89 -12.47 -8.06
C ASP A 124 -5.24 -11.78 -7.75
N TRP A 125 -5.70 -11.91 -6.51
CA TRP A 125 -6.96 -11.30 -6.05
C TRP A 125 -6.87 -9.77 -6.01
N LEU A 126 -5.78 -9.24 -5.44
CA LEU A 126 -5.59 -7.80 -5.32
C LEU A 126 -5.49 -7.15 -6.70
N PHE A 127 -4.57 -7.59 -7.55
CA PHE A 127 -4.36 -7.01 -8.88
C PHE A 127 -5.56 -7.22 -9.81
N GLY A 128 -6.23 -8.37 -9.72
CA GLY A 128 -7.48 -8.61 -10.45
C GLY A 128 -8.56 -7.58 -10.09
N SER A 129 -8.74 -7.30 -8.80
CA SER A 129 -9.70 -6.28 -8.33
C SER A 129 -9.27 -4.87 -8.71
N LEU A 130 -7.99 -4.53 -8.55
CA LEU A 130 -7.47 -3.21 -8.95
C LEU A 130 -7.69 -2.98 -10.45
N HIS A 131 -7.47 -3.97 -11.31
CA HIS A 131 -7.73 -3.84 -12.74
C HIS A 131 -9.22 -3.67 -13.04
N ARG A 132 -10.09 -4.52 -12.47
CA ARG A 132 -11.55 -4.41 -12.67
C ARG A 132 -12.12 -3.06 -12.20
N THR A 133 -11.51 -2.44 -11.19
CA THR A 133 -11.91 -1.13 -10.68
C THR A 133 -11.18 0.04 -11.35
N GLY A 134 -10.29 -0.23 -12.32
CA GLY A 134 -9.56 0.78 -13.10
C GLY A 134 -8.41 1.46 -12.35
N LEU A 135 -7.82 0.77 -11.38
CA LEU A 135 -6.69 1.20 -10.54
C LEU A 135 -5.35 0.53 -10.91
N ALA A 136 -5.38 -0.52 -11.75
CA ALA A 136 -4.20 -1.18 -12.28
C ALA A 136 -4.29 -1.36 -13.80
N SER A 137 -3.14 -1.30 -14.48
CA SER A 137 -3.06 -1.39 -15.94
C SER A 137 -3.34 -2.79 -16.52
N THR A 138 -3.02 -3.84 -15.76
CA THR A 138 -3.25 -5.23 -16.16
C THR A 138 -3.84 -6.03 -14.98
N PRO A 139 -4.59 -7.11 -15.21
CA PRO A 139 -5.23 -7.89 -14.14
C PRO A 139 -4.27 -8.77 -13.35
N GLY A 140 -3.06 -9.00 -13.85
CA GLY A 140 -2.09 -9.91 -13.28
C GLY A 140 -0.83 -9.20 -12.79
N SER A 141 -0.08 -9.90 -11.93
CA SER A 141 1.17 -9.42 -11.37
C SER A 141 2.08 -10.62 -11.14
N VAL A 142 2.83 -10.99 -12.17
CA VAL A 142 3.57 -12.26 -12.27
C VAL A 142 5.04 -12.08 -11.89
N SER A 143 5.66 -11.00 -12.34
CA SER A 143 7.06 -10.67 -12.06
C SER A 143 7.22 -9.15 -11.94
N ARG A 144 8.34 -8.68 -11.35
CA ARG A 144 8.57 -7.24 -11.20
C ARG A 144 8.63 -6.48 -12.54
N ASP A 145 8.97 -7.19 -13.63
CA ASP A 145 9.24 -6.64 -14.97
C ASP A 145 8.08 -6.85 -15.96
N ASP A 146 6.91 -7.30 -15.48
CA ASP A 146 5.75 -7.63 -16.33
C ASP A 146 4.98 -6.41 -16.90
N GLY A 147 5.52 -5.20 -16.73
CA GLY A 147 4.94 -3.97 -17.26
C GLY A 147 3.70 -3.45 -16.52
N GLN A 148 3.33 -4.04 -15.38
CA GLN A 148 2.25 -3.52 -14.51
C GLN A 148 2.53 -2.08 -14.07
N ARG A 149 1.52 -1.22 -14.15
CA ARG A 149 1.54 0.18 -13.71
C ARG A 149 0.36 0.53 -12.82
N LEU A 150 0.64 1.36 -11.82
CA LEU A 150 -0.31 1.87 -10.83
C LEU A 150 -0.21 3.40 -10.79
N GLU A 151 -0.99 4.10 -11.61
CA GLU A 151 -0.84 5.54 -11.86
C GLU A 151 -1.16 6.42 -10.63
N ILE A 152 -2.14 6.02 -9.83
CA ILE A 152 -2.58 6.78 -8.63
C ILE A 152 -2.55 5.94 -7.35
N VAL A 153 -2.04 4.71 -7.44
CA VAL A 153 -1.99 3.74 -6.34
C VAL A 153 -0.55 3.46 -5.98
N ARG A 154 -0.28 3.38 -4.69
CA ARG A 154 0.97 2.82 -4.15
C ARG A 154 0.65 1.69 -3.18
N ILE A 155 1.41 0.61 -3.23
CA ILE A 155 1.24 -0.58 -2.41
C ILE A 155 2.49 -0.77 -1.54
N THR A 156 2.25 -0.92 -0.25
CA THR A 156 3.28 -1.15 0.78
C THR A 156 2.82 -2.23 1.77
N ALA A 157 3.62 -2.46 2.81
CA ALA A 157 3.29 -3.36 3.91
C ALA A 157 3.83 -2.82 5.24
N ALA A 158 3.15 -3.22 6.33
CA ALA A 158 3.58 -2.88 7.69
C ALA A 158 4.96 -3.48 8.05
N VAL A 159 5.31 -4.65 7.48
CA VAL A 159 6.64 -5.25 7.58
C VAL A 159 7.18 -5.52 6.18
N ARG A 160 8.44 -5.17 5.90
CA ARG A 160 9.05 -5.25 4.56
C ARG A 160 9.71 -6.59 4.23
N CYS A 161 9.95 -7.46 5.20
CA CYS A 161 10.51 -8.79 4.97
C CYS A 161 9.42 -9.86 5.14
N ALA A 162 9.53 -10.97 4.40
CA ALA A 162 8.64 -12.11 4.65
C ALA A 162 8.90 -12.69 6.05
N PRO A 163 7.85 -12.85 6.88
CA PRO A 163 7.97 -13.54 8.15
C PRO A 163 7.63 -15.02 8.02
N PRO A 164 8.28 -15.90 8.82
CA PRO A 164 7.80 -17.27 9.01
C PRO A 164 6.31 -17.29 9.34
N ASP A 165 5.58 -18.22 8.72
CA ASP A 165 4.13 -18.40 8.88
C ASP A 165 3.27 -17.16 8.60
N ASN A 166 3.81 -16.17 7.87
CA ASN A 166 3.20 -14.85 7.68
C ASN A 166 2.89 -14.14 9.02
N LYS A 167 3.69 -14.38 10.06
CA LYS A 167 3.49 -13.85 11.41
C LYS A 167 4.72 -13.07 11.90
N PRO A 168 4.79 -11.76 11.63
CA PRO A 168 5.81 -10.91 12.24
C PRO A 168 5.55 -10.75 13.73
N THR A 169 6.62 -10.55 14.50
CA THR A 169 6.52 -10.19 15.92
C THR A 169 6.16 -8.72 16.08
N THR A 170 5.74 -8.33 17.29
CA THR A 170 5.55 -6.92 17.66
C THR A 170 6.85 -6.12 17.51
N GLU A 171 7.98 -6.69 17.95
CA GLU A 171 9.29 -6.05 17.84
C GLU A 171 9.71 -5.83 16.38
N GLU A 172 9.46 -6.79 15.50
CA GLU A 172 9.75 -6.66 14.07
C GLU A 172 8.86 -5.61 13.41
N ARG A 173 7.57 -5.57 13.77
CA ARG A 173 6.65 -4.52 13.34
C ARG A 173 7.17 -3.15 13.77
N ASP A 174 7.52 -2.99 15.04
CA ASP A 174 7.92 -1.70 15.60
C ASP A 174 9.29 -1.26 15.08
N THR A 175 10.19 -2.21 14.79
CA THR A 175 11.46 -1.96 14.11
C THR A 175 11.23 -1.49 12.67
N CYS A 176 10.22 -2.03 11.98
CA CYS A 176 9.90 -1.69 10.60
C CYS A 176 9.02 -0.44 10.44
N ALA A 177 8.32 -0.03 11.51
CA ALA A 177 7.36 1.08 11.51
C ALA A 177 7.90 2.40 10.94
N PRO A 178 9.16 2.83 11.21
CA PRO A 178 9.65 4.10 10.68
C PRO A 178 9.71 4.15 9.14
N TRP A 179 9.79 3.00 8.46
CA TRP A 179 9.67 2.96 7.00
C TRP A 179 8.26 3.31 6.53
N LEU A 180 7.22 2.83 7.23
CA LEU A 180 5.83 3.16 6.91
C LEU A 180 5.49 4.60 7.29
N ASP A 181 5.99 5.07 8.44
CA ASP A 181 5.84 6.47 8.88
C ASP A 181 6.40 7.41 7.81
N ARG A 182 7.65 7.18 7.39
CA ARG A 182 8.29 8.02 6.37
C ARG A 182 7.58 7.94 5.03
N GLU A 183 7.13 6.76 4.63
CA GLU A 183 6.39 6.59 3.38
C GLU A 183 5.11 7.43 3.38
N LEU A 184 4.34 7.41 4.48
CA LEU A 184 3.15 8.25 4.64
C LEU A 184 3.48 9.73 4.59
N GLU A 185 4.55 10.19 5.24
CA GLU A 185 5.01 11.57 5.17
C GLU A 185 5.32 12.02 3.74
N LEU A 186 6.05 11.18 2.98
CA LEU A 186 6.48 11.47 1.61
C LEU A 186 5.31 11.55 0.62
N VAL A 187 4.31 10.67 0.77
CA VAL A 187 3.16 10.62 -0.15
C VAL A 187 1.98 11.49 0.28
N ASN A 188 2.02 12.06 1.48
CA ASN A 188 0.94 12.83 2.09
C ASN A 188 0.31 13.91 1.18
N PRO A 189 1.07 14.71 0.40
CA PRO A 189 0.52 15.85 -0.33
C PRO A 189 -0.68 15.52 -1.25
N ASP A 190 -0.66 14.36 -1.91
CA ASP A 190 -1.72 13.96 -2.84
C ASP A 190 -2.60 12.83 -2.30
N LEU A 191 -2.24 12.28 -1.14
CA LEU A 191 -2.92 11.13 -0.54
C LEU A 191 -4.33 11.51 -0.11
N ARG A 192 -5.33 10.73 -0.56
CA ARG A 192 -6.75 10.89 -0.22
C ARG A 192 -7.34 9.66 0.46
N VAL A 193 -6.79 8.48 0.20
CA VAL A 193 -7.29 7.22 0.75
C VAL A 193 -6.16 6.32 1.21
N VAL A 194 -6.30 5.73 2.38
CA VAL A 194 -5.47 4.62 2.85
C VAL A 194 -6.34 3.37 2.94
N VAL A 195 -5.96 2.28 2.29
CA VAL A 195 -6.66 0.99 2.38
C VAL A 195 -5.81 0.01 3.18
N ALA A 196 -6.30 -0.42 4.34
CA ALA A 196 -5.61 -1.38 5.19
C ALA A 196 -6.16 -2.81 4.98
N LEU A 197 -5.29 -3.71 4.53
CA LEU A 197 -5.62 -5.11 4.25
C LEU A 197 -5.43 -5.97 5.51
N GLY A 198 -6.50 -6.13 6.28
CA GLY A 198 -6.55 -6.93 7.51
C GLY A 198 -6.29 -6.11 8.78
N GLY A 199 -6.62 -6.71 9.93
CA GLY A 199 -6.52 -6.03 11.24
C GLY A 199 -5.09 -5.65 11.65
N PHE A 200 -4.09 -6.40 11.18
CA PHE A 200 -2.68 -6.08 11.42
C PHE A 200 -2.28 -4.78 10.69
N ALA A 201 -2.56 -4.72 9.39
CA ALA A 201 -2.31 -3.53 8.57
C ALA A 201 -3.13 -2.33 9.07
N TRP A 202 -4.37 -2.55 9.54
CA TRP A 202 -5.20 -1.51 10.14
C TRP A 202 -4.56 -0.88 11.37
N SER A 203 -4.05 -1.73 12.27
CA SER A 203 -3.37 -1.27 13.49
C SER A 203 -2.09 -0.50 13.16
N ALA A 204 -1.31 -0.99 12.19
CA ALA A 204 -0.10 -0.31 11.72
C ALA A 204 -0.41 1.03 11.03
N ALA A 205 -1.46 1.08 10.20
CA ALA A 205 -1.91 2.29 9.53
C ALA A 205 -2.35 3.35 10.54
N LEU A 206 -3.17 2.99 11.53
CA LEU A 206 -3.58 3.92 12.60
C LEU A 206 -2.37 4.46 13.38
N ALA A 207 -1.42 3.59 13.73
CA ALA A 207 -0.22 4.02 14.44
C ALA A 207 0.60 5.01 13.60
N ALA A 208 0.85 4.69 12.34
CA ALA A 208 1.66 5.53 11.45
C ALA A 208 0.96 6.85 11.11
N LEU A 209 -0.35 6.84 10.90
CA LEU A 209 -1.16 8.06 10.72
C LEU A 209 -1.09 8.95 11.97
N ALA A 210 -1.20 8.40 13.18
CA ALA A 210 -1.03 9.17 14.42
C ALA A 210 0.37 9.80 14.52
N THR A 211 1.43 9.04 14.21
CA THR A 211 2.82 9.54 14.16
C THR A 211 2.96 10.70 13.17
N CYS A 212 2.29 10.62 12.03
CA CYS A 212 2.30 11.65 10.98
C CYS A 212 1.37 12.85 11.27
N GLY A 213 0.82 12.96 12.48
CA GLY A 213 0.03 14.12 12.92
C GLY A 213 -1.46 14.10 12.50
N TRP A 214 -1.98 12.95 12.06
CA TRP A 214 -3.40 12.78 11.78
C TRP A 214 -4.21 12.66 13.08
N SER A 215 -5.33 13.40 13.15
CA SER A 215 -6.23 13.36 14.31
C SER A 215 -7.04 12.08 14.30
N LEU A 216 -6.73 11.15 15.21
CA LEU A 216 -7.50 9.92 15.36
C LEU A 216 -8.71 10.12 16.30
N PRO A 217 -9.87 9.54 15.97
CA PRO A 217 -11.02 9.58 16.87
C PRO A 217 -10.77 8.71 18.12
N MET A 218 -11.45 9.09 19.19
CA MET A 218 -11.45 8.39 20.47
C MET A 218 -12.88 7.95 20.82
N PRO A 219 -13.13 6.66 21.12
CA PRO A 219 -12.17 5.55 21.20
C PRO A 219 -11.57 5.16 19.84
N ARG A 220 -10.41 4.49 19.86
CA ARG A 220 -9.73 4.06 18.63
C ARG A 220 -10.66 3.18 17.77
N PRO A 221 -10.78 3.46 16.46
CA PRO A 221 -11.60 2.68 15.55
C PRO A 221 -11.19 1.21 15.48
N ARG A 222 -12.19 0.32 15.54
CA ARG A 222 -11.99 -1.11 15.37
C ARG A 222 -11.94 -1.46 13.88
N PHE A 223 -11.10 -2.44 13.55
CA PHE A 223 -11.03 -2.98 12.20
C PHE A 223 -12.33 -3.69 11.80
N GLY A 224 -12.75 -3.50 10.55
CA GLY A 224 -13.80 -4.28 9.88
C GLY A 224 -13.72 -4.07 8.36
N HIS A 225 -14.24 -5.02 7.59
CA HIS A 225 -14.36 -4.85 6.13
C HIS A 225 -15.39 -3.77 5.80
N GLY A 226 -15.04 -2.83 4.92
CA GLY A 226 -15.89 -1.70 4.54
C GLY A 226 -15.96 -0.56 5.57
N VAL A 227 -15.33 -0.72 6.73
CA VAL A 227 -15.24 0.36 7.74
C VAL A 227 -14.40 1.48 7.16
N HIS A 228 -14.88 2.72 7.28
CA HIS A 228 -14.17 3.92 6.87
C HIS A 228 -14.03 4.91 8.04
N VAL A 229 -12.91 5.62 8.10
CA VAL A 229 -12.64 6.65 9.10
C VAL A 229 -12.11 7.88 8.37
N ASN A 230 -12.81 8.99 8.50
CA ASN A 230 -12.33 10.28 8.01
C ASN A 230 -11.34 10.84 9.03
N LEU A 231 -10.16 11.21 8.55
CA LEU A 231 -9.08 11.75 9.35
C LEU A 231 -8.67 13.10 8.80
N GLU A 232 -8.41 14.03 9.71
CA GLU A 232 -8.00 15.39 9.37
C GLU A 232 -6.66 15.71 10.05
N ARG A 233 -5.81 16.43 9.32
CA ARG A 233 -4.61 17.05 9.84
C ARG A 233 -4.90 18.51 10.19
N LYS A 234 -4.04 19.07 11.04
CA LYS A 234 -4.12 20.48 11.46
C LYS A 234 -3.98 21.48 10.30
N ASP A 235 -3.38 21.05 9.19
CA ASP A 235 -3.24 21.83 7.96
C ASP A 235 -4.49 21.80 7.05
N GLY A 236 -5.57 21.12 7.49
CA GLY A 236 -6.83 21.02 6.76
C GLY A 236 -6.85 19.92 5.70
N HIS A 237 -5.77 19.16 5.53
CA HIS A 237 -5.77 17.99 4.65
C HIS A 237 -6.58 16.85 5.26
N SER A 238 -7.30 16.10 4.43
CA SER A 238 -8.14 14.98 4.84
C SER A 238 -7.79 13.69 4.10
N VAL A 239 -7.78 12.57 4.83
CA VAL A 239 -7.72 11.20 4.25
C VAL A 239 -8.86 10.36 4.78
N VAL A 240 -9.27 9.39 3.98
CA VAL A 240 -10.14 8.30 4.44
C VAL A 240 -9.31 7.04 4.65
N LEU A 241 -9.33 6.48 5.86
CA LEU A 241 -8.83 5.14 6.13
C LEU A 241 -9.95 4.11 5.90
N LEU A 242 -9.74 3.19 4.96
CA LEU A 242 -10.65 2.09 4.62
C LEU A 242 -10.11 0.75 5.12
N GLY A 243 -10.97 -0.02 5.78
CA GLY A 243 -10.69 -1.38 6.23
C GLY A 243 -11.13 -2.40 5.19
N CYS A 244 -10.24 -3.32 4.83
CA CYS A 244 -10.55 -4.44 3.96
C CYS A 244 -10.05 -5.73 4.57
N TYR A 245 -10.83 -6.81 4.52
CA TYR A 245 -10.27 -8.13 4.79
C TYR A 245 -9.11 -8.42 3.84
N HIS A 246 -8.06 -9.05 4.36
CA HIS A 246 -6.89 -9.40 3.55
C HIS A 246 -7.30 -10.46 2.50
N PRO A 247 -6.84 -10.35 1.24
CA PRO A 247 -7.11 -11.34 0.20
C PRO A 247 -6.27 -12.62 0.35
N SER A 248 -6.11 -13.12 1.58
CA SER A 248 -5.41 -14.38 1.83
C SER A 248 -6.28 -15.56 1.41
N GLN A 249 -5.64 -16.68 1.06
CA GLN A 249 -6.36 -17.94 0.74
C GLN A 249 -7.35 -18.33 1.83
N GLN A 250 -6.98 -18.14 3.10
CA GLN A 250 -7.87 -18.41 4.23
C GLN A 250 -9.19 -17.62 4.14
N ASN A 251 -9.14 -16.34 3.77
CA ASN A 251 -10.34 -15.51 3.66
C ASN A 251 -11.11 -15.78 2.36
N THR A 252 -10.40 -16.01 1.26
CA THR A 252 -11.02 -16.17 -0.06
C THR A 252 -11.65 -17.54 -0.24
N PHE A 253 -11.02 -18.62 0.24
CA PHE A 253 -11.57 -19.98 0.13
C PHE A 253 -12.74 -20.24 1.08
N THR A 254 -12.79 -19.54 2.22
CA THR A 254 -13.90 -19.65 3.17
C THR A 254 -15.08 -18.74 2.84
N GLY A 255 -14.96 -17.91 1.79
CA GLY A 255 -15.98 -16.92 1.44
C GLY A 255 -16.07 -15.73 2.41
N ARG A 256 -15.16 -15.62 3.39
CA ARG A 256 -15.07 -14.45 4.29
C ARG A 256 -14.76 -13.17 3.51
N LEU A 257 -14.05 -13.29 2.40
CA LEU A 257 -13.89 -12.24 1.39
C LEU A 257 -14.28 -12.82 0.03
N THR A 258 -15.14 -12.10 -0.69
CA THR A 258 -15.53 -12.43 -2.08
C THR A 258 -14.99 -11.37 -3.04
N GLU A 259 -14.92 -11.70 -4.34
CA GLU A 259 -14.45 -10.72 -5.35
C GLU A 259 -15.33 -9.46 -5.38
N PRO A 260 -16.68 -9.55 -5.36
CA PRO A 260 -17.53 -8.35 -5.31
C PRO A 260 -17.23 -7.46 -4.10
N MET A 261 -17.02 -8.06 -2.91
CA MET A 261 -16.67 -7.30 -1.70
C MET A 261 -15.33 -6.57 -1.84
N LEU A 262 -14.34 -7.21 -2.47
CA LEU A 262 -13.04 -6.58 -2.72
C LEU A 262 -13.16 -5.42 -3.72
N ASP A 263 -13.91 -5.65 -4.80
CA ASP A 263 -14.18 -4.65 -5.84
C ASP A 263 -14.98 -3.45 -5.29
N GLU A 264 -15.91 -3.66 -4.37
CA GLU A 264 -16.64 -2.59 -3.68
C GLU A 264 -15.70 -1.66 -2.92
N VAL A 265 -14.74 -2.20 -2.15
CA VAL A 265 -13.75 -1.40 -1.42
C VAL A 265 -12.91 -0.56 -2.38
N PHE A 266 -12.39 -1.15 -3.46
CA PHE A 266 -11.53 -0.42 -4.38
C PHE A 266 -12.29 0.56 -5.28
N THR A 267 -13.55 0.27 -5.61
CA THR A 267 -14.45 1.24 -6.24
C THR A 267 -14.69 2.44 -5.32
N ALA A 268 -14.94 2.21 -4.04
CA ALA A 268 -15.08 3.28 -3.05
C ALA A 268 -13.78 4.10 -2.91
N ALA A 269 -12.62 3.43 -2.83
CA ALA A 269 -11.32 4.08 -2.78
C ALA A 269 -11.08 4.99 -4.00
N ARG A 270 -11.39 4.51 -5.21
CA ARG A 270 -11.28 5.31 -6.44
C ARG A 270 -12.18 6.54 -6.44
N ARG A 271 -13.44 6.39 -6.00
CA ARG A 271 -14.39 7.51 -5.91
C ARG A 271 -13.90 8.60 -4.95
N LEU A 272 -13.47 8.19 -3.76
CA LEU A 272 -12.92 9.09 -2.75
C LEU A 272 -11.64 9.80 -3.23
N ALA A 273 -10.75 9.07 -3.91
CA ALA A 273 -9.53 9.64 -4.49
C ALA A 273 -9.81 10.70 -5.55
N SER A 274 -10.94 10.60 -6.26
CA SER A 274 -11.35 11.55 -7.30
C SER A 274 -12.06 12.80 -6.74
N GLY A 275 -12.12 12.97 -5.41
CA GLY A 275 -12.82 14.08 -4.76
C GLY A 275 -14.34 13.97 -4.77
N CYS A 276 -14.89 12.80 -5.13
CA CYS A 276 -16.33 12.56 -5.07
C CYS A 276 -16.72 12.18 -3.63
N THR A 277 -17.53 13.03 -2.98
CA THR A 277 -18.06 12.79 -1.65
C THR A 277 -18.93 11.53 -1.69
N ILE A 278 -18.71 10.58 -0.77
CA ILE A 278 -19.66 9.48 -0.58
C ILE A 278 -20.92 10.10 0.05
N HIS A 279 -21.96 10.33 -0.78
CA HIS A 279 -23.28 10.61 -0.26
C HIS A 279 -23.81 9.37 0.44
N HIS A 280 -24.12 9.54 1.72
CA HIS A 280 -24.61 8.54 2.64
C HIS A 280 -25.85 7.83 2.07
N VAL A 281 -25.70 6.63 1.51
CA VAL A 281 -26.84 5.72 1.29
C VAL A 281 -26.86 4.72 2.44
N GLY A 282 -27.48 5.12 3.55
CA GLY A 282 -27.81 4.23 4.66
C GLY A 282 -26.71 3.98 5.69
N THR A 283 -27.00 4.37 6.92
CA THR A 283 -26.23 4.07 8.14
C THR A 283 -26.18 2.56 8.38
N LEU A 284 -25.06 1.91 8.09
CA LEU A 284 -24.68 0.72 8.86
C LEU A 284 -24.06 1.22 10.16
N ALA A 285 -24.94 1.46 11.14
CA ALA A 285 -24.56 1.81 12.48
C ALA A 285 -23.51 0.82 13.00
N VAL A 286 -22.50 1.36 13.67
CA VAL A 286 -21.59 0.63 14.54
C VAL A 286 -22.44 -0.19 15.52
N ARG A 287 -22.61 -1.49 15.26
CA ARG A 287 -23.08 -2.46 16.25
C ARG A 287 -21.89 -3.29 16.69
N SER A 288 -21.43 -3.05 17.91
CA SER A 288 -20.57 -3.98 18.64
C SER A 288 -21.38 -5.24 18.98
N GLY A 289 -21.34 -6.24 18.11
CA GLY A 289 -21.92 -7.56 18.34
C GLY A 289 -21.44 -8.54 17.26
N PRO A 290 -21.29 -9.85 17.56
CA PRO A 290 -20.89 -10.83 16.56
C PRO A 290 -21.94 -10.93 15.44
N TRP A 291 -21.46 -11.02 14.21
CA TRP A 291 -22.25 -11.18 12.99
C TRP A 291 -23.16 -12.41 13.09
N GLN A 292 -24.48 -12.19 13.01
CA GLN A 292 -25.49 -13.26 12.95
C GLN A 292 -26.14 -13.25 11.57
N GLY A 293 -25.57 -14.04 10.64
CA GLY A 293 -26.27 -14.54 9.45
C GLY A 293 -26.74 -13.50 8.40
N PRO A 294 -27.29 -13.99 7.27
CA PRO A 294 -27.56 -13.14 6.12
C PRO A 294 -28.84 -12.33 6.29
N ILE A 295 -28.73 -11.01 6.07
CA ILE A 295 -29.86 -10.09 5.91
C ILE A 295 -30.53 -10.41 4.58
N ARG A 296 -31.80 -10.83 4.62
CA ARG A 296 -32.64 -10.89 3.41
C ARG A 296 -32.84 -9.48 2.89
N GLY A 297 -32.35 -9.21 1.67
CA GLY A 297 -32.64 -7.96 0.96
C GLY A 297 -34.14 -7.81 0.68
N PRO A 298 -34.63 -6.58 0.46
CA PRO A 298 -36.02 -6.36 0.08
C PRO A 298 -36.31 -7.06 -1.24
N ALA A 299 -37.48 -7.72 -1.31
CA ALA A 299 -37.94 -8.41 -2.50
C ALA A 299 -37.92 -7.46 -3.70
N LEU A 300 -37.16 -7.82 -4.73
CA LEU A 300 -37.25 -7.20 -6.05
C LEU A 300 -38.71 -7.30 -6.51
N ASP A 301 -39.32 -6.15 -6.78
CA ASP A 301 -40.64 -6.05 -7.40
C ASP A 301 -40.61 -6.84 -8.72
N ARG A 302 -41.39 -7.92 -8.77
CA ARG A 302 -41.50 -8.83 -9.92
C ARG A 302 -42.06 -8.16 -11.18
N ARG A 303 -42.43 -6.88 -11.13
CA ARG A 303 -42.88 -6.10 -12.30
C ARG A 303 -41.74 -5.55 -13.17
N LEU A 304 -40.52 -5.38 -12.67
CA LEU A 304 -39.40 -4.83 -13.46
C LEU A 304 -38.67 -5.88 -14.32
N VAL A 305 -38.68 -7.16 -13.93
CA VAL A 305 -38.10 -8.26 -14.73
C VAL A 305 -39.00 -8.67 -15.92
N ALA A 306 -40.27 -8.25 -15.93
CA ALA A 306 -41.21 -8.54 -17.01
C ALA A 306 -41.08 -7.58 -18.22
N LEU A 307 -40.55 -6.35 -18.02
CA LEU A 307 -40.44 -5.34 -19.07
C LEU A 307 -39.15 -5.47 -19.91
N GLU A 308 -38.07 -6.03 -19.36
CA GLU A 308 -36.84 -6.28 -20.12
C GLU A 308 -36.90 -7.57 -20.96
N ARG A 309 -37.74 -8.54 -20.59
CA ARG A 309 -37.97 -9.75 -21.40
C ARG A 309 -38.85 -9.52 -22.63
N LEU A 310 -39.69 -8.48 -22.65
CA LEU A 310 -40.47 -8.10 -23.83
C LEU A 310 -39.68 -7.27 -24.86
N ARG A 311 -38.52 -6.69 -24.47
CA ARG A 311 -37.60 -6.00 -25.41
C ARG A 311 -36.56 -6.92 -26.06
N ALA A 312 -36.49 -8.18 -25.63
CA ALA A 312 -35.61 -9.20 -26.22
C ALA A 312 -36.31 -10.06 -27.28
N VAL A 313 -37.65 -10.17 -27.26
CA VAL A 313 -38.43 -10.97 -28.24
C VAL A 313 -38.78 -10.16 -29.51
N GLY A 314 -38.76 -8.82 -29.45
CA GLY A 314 -39.01 -7.95 -30.62
C GLY A 314 -37.86 -7.81 -31.62
N ARG A 315 -36.77 -8.57 -31.47
CA ARG A 315 -35.60 -8.53 -32.38
C ARG A 315 -35.40 -9.80 -33.21
N GLU A 316 -36.33 -10.76 -33.16
CA GLU A 316 -36.30 -11.96 -34.03
C GLU A 316 -37.38 -11.97 -35.12
N HIS A 317 -38.31 -11.02 -35.13
CA HIS A 317 -39.25 -10.84 -36.24
C HIS A 317 -39.20 -9.40 -36.75
N GLY A 318 -38.52 -9.20 -37.88
CA GLY A 318 -38.25 -7.90 -38.48
C GLY A 318 -39.50 -7.04 -38.61
N CYS A 319 -39.55 -5.94 -37.86
CA CYS A 319 -40.50 -4.88 -38.06
C CYS A 319 -39.78 -3.54 -37.87
N VAL A 320 -39.66 -2.77 -38.95
CA VAL A 320 -39.02 -1.46 -39.01
C VAL A 320 -39.96 -0.45 -38.37
N VAL A 321 -39.55 0.18 -37.26
CA VAL A 321 -40.25 1.36 -36.73
C VAL A 321 -39.48 2.59 -37.18
N GLY A 322 -40.07 3.30 -38.15
CA GLY A 322 -39.51 4.49 -38.77
C GLY A 322 -39.44 5.71 -37.85
N ASP A 323 -38.38 6.48 -38.06
CA ASP A 323 -38.11 7.79 -37.48
C ASP A 323 -39.18 8.81 -37.93
N ARG A 324 -39.91 9.41 -36.98
CA ARG A 324 -40.69 10.63 -37.24
C ARG A 324 -40.06 11.80 -36.50
N ARG A 325 -39.29 12.59 -37.26
CA ARG A 325 -38.98 13.98 -36.94
C ARG A 325 -40.14 14.91 -37.29
N ARG A 326 -40.25 15.96 -36.46
CA ARG A 326 -40.97 17.26 -36.60
C ARG A 326 -42.50 17.17 -36.57
N VAL A 327 -43.19 18.06 -35.85
CA VAL A 327 -43.35 19.50 -36.16
C VAL A 327 -43.60 20.34 -34.89
N GLN A 328 -43.01 21.54 -34.85
CA GLN A 328 -43.44 22.71 -34.06
C GLN A 328 -44.26 23.64 -34.98
N ASP A 329 -45.41 24.06 -34.47
CA ASP A 329 -46.19 25.32 -34.64
C ASP A 329 -46.65 25.79 -36.04
N PRO A 330 -47.77 26.54 -36.12
CA PRO A 330 -47.95 27.88 -35.51
C PRO A 330 -48.79 27.94 -34.23
#